data_AF-A0A176EB02-F1
#
_entry.id   AF-A0A176EB02-F1
#
_cell.length_a   1.000
_cell.length_b   1.000
_cell.length_c   1.000
_cell.angle_alpha   90.00
_cell.angle_beta   90.00
_cell.angle_gamma   90.00
#
_symmetry.space_group_name_H-M   'P 1'
#
loop_
_entity.id
_entity.type
_entity.pdbx_description
1 polymer ?
#
loop_
_entity_poly.entity_id
_entity_poly.type
_entity_poly.pdbx_seq_one_letter_code
_entity_poly.pdbx_strand_id
1 'polypeptide(L)'
;MDTYTSSRRKGPSARPVMIAVIASFVLGGAVAGYAVYSLSDRAEPQASAADDQPQVLASPAVDPSPTPSATASQAAQEAVERVAEQQGGLDTRLAAAEQRLARLDLQAEAAAGNTARAEGLLIAFATRRALEKGAELGYLADQLRLRFGDAMPNAVDTIIRTSRDPITLDQLIARLEGLSPQLAAPSERDGFARFSEELSQLFVIRRESAPSPQPQRRLDRARLFLESGRTDSAIAEVRNLPGAESAEGWLRDAERYAAAQRALDLIETAAVLEPRRLRDGAGNRVEQPSPAEEG
;
A
#
# COMPACT_ATOMS: atom_id res chain seq x y z
N MET A 1 50.62 32.94 11.07
CA MET A 1 50.78 31.48 11.04
C MET A 1 49.84 30.94 12.10
N ASP A 2 48.58 30.73 11.72
CA ASP A 2 47.54 30.32 12.67
C ASP A 2 47.40 28.80 12.63
N THR A 3 47.67 28.17 13.77
CA THR A 3 47.65 26.73 13.97
C THR A 3 46.22 26.26 14.24
N TYR A 4 45.65 25.52 13.28
CA TYR A 4 44.36 24.84 13.46
C TYR A 4 44.55 23.55 14.26
N THR A 5 44.03 23.53 15.50
CA THR A 5 43.86 22.32 16.29
C THR A 5 42.56 21.61 15.90
N SER A 6 42.69 20.50 15.17
CA SER A 6 41.57 19.61 14.81
C SER A 6 41.11 18.81 16.04
N SER A 7 39.92 19.13 16.57
CA SER A 7 39.23 18.28 17.55
C SER A 7 38.40 17.21 16.82
N ARG A 8 38.90 15.97 16.83
CA ARG A 8 38.21 14.81 16.24
C ARG A 8 37.09 14.36 17.19
N ARG A 9 35.83 14.70 16.90
CA ARG A 9 34.67 14.20 17.66
C ARG A 9 34.53 12.69 17.50
N LYS A 10 34.44 11.98 18.63
CA LYS A 10 34.21 10.53 18.72
C LYS A 10 32.71 10.28 18.50
N GLY A 11 32.34 9.62 17.41
CA GLY A 11 30.94 9.29 17.10
C GLY A 11 30.31 8.35 18.13
N PRO A 12 28.98 8.39 18.31
CA PRO A 12 28.28 7.55 19.30
C PRO A 12 28.43 6.07 18.93
N SER A 13 28.93 5.26 19.88
CA SER A 13 29.12 3.83 19.67
C SER A 13 27.78 3.09 19.70
N ALA A 14 27.52 2.20 18.73
CA ALA A 14 26.28 1.43 18.59
C ALA A 14 26.15 0.21 19.54
N ARG A 15 27.19 -0.07 20.34
CA ARG A 15 27.24 -1.19 21.30
C ARG A 15 26.10 -1.22 22.34
N PRO A 16 25.69 -0.12 22.98
CA PRO A 16 24.60 -0.16 23.96
C PRO A 16 23.24 -0.40 23.30
N VAL A 17 23.03 0.06 22.07
CA VAL A 17 21.78 -0.21 21.31
C VAL A 17 21.68 -1.69 20.97
N MET A 18 22.77 -2.31 20.52
CA MET A 18 22.80 -3.74 20.23
C MET A 18 22.54 -4.60 21.47
N ILE A 19 23.07 -4.22 22.64
CA ILE A 19 22.79 -4.92 23.90
C ILE A 19 21.32 -4.81 24.28
N ALA A 20 20.70 -3.63 24.12
CA ALA A 20 19.29 -3.43 24.41
C ALA A 20 18.36 -4.26 23.49
N VAL A 21 18.70 -4.39 22.20
CA VAL A 21 17.96 -5.22 21.25
C VAL A 21 18.06 -6.70 21.60
N ILE A 22 19.24 -7.18 21.95
CA ILE A 22 19.42 -8.59 22.34
C ILE A 22 18.69 -8.88 23.66
N ALA A 23 18.78 -7.99 24.64
CA ALA A 23 18.08 -8.15 25.93
C ALA A 23 16.56 -8.18 25.77
N SER A 24 16.00 -7.34 24.90
CA SER A 24 14.56 -7.31 24.61
C SER A 24 14.10 -8.57 23.86
N PHE A 25 14.91 -9.12 22.96
CA PHE A 25 14.61 -10.39 22.28
C PHE A 25 14.57 -11.58 23.24
N VAL A 26 15.56 -11.67 24.15
CA VAL A 26 15.60 -12.73 25.18
C VAL A 26 14.42 -12.62 26.13
N LEU A 27 14.06 -11.40 26.55
CA LEU A 27 12.92 -11.17 27.42
C LEU A 27 11.59 -11.53 26.74
N GLY A 28 11.41 -11.18 25.46
CA GLY A 28 10.23 -11.56 24.67
C GLY A 28 10.11 -13.07 24.50
N GLY A 29 11.23 -13.76 24.23
CA GLY A 29 11.27 -15.22 24.14
C GLY A 29 10.89 -15.92 25.45
N ALA A 30 11.34 -15.39 26.59
CA ALA A 30 10.99 -15.92 27.91
C ALA A 30 9.49 -15.76 28.22
N VAL A 31 8.89 -14.61 27.89
CA VAL A 31 7.45 -14.37 28.08
C VAL A 31 6.60 -15.28 27.18
N ALA A 32 6.98 -15.42 25.91
CA ALA A 32 6.28 -16.30 24.98
C ALA A 32 6.38 -17.78 25.41
N GLY A 33 7.55 -18.23 25.85
CA GLY A 33 7.75 -19.58 26.38
C GLY A 33 6.93 -19.86 27.63
N TYR A 34 6.86 -18.89 28.56
CA TYR A 34 6.04 -18.99 29.76
C TYR A 34 4.53 -19.05 29.45
N ALA A 35 4.06 -18.26 28.48
CA ALA A 35 2.66 -18.28 28.06
C ALA A 35 2.25 -19.66 27.51
N VAL A 36 3.08 -20.25 26.64
CA VAL A 36 2.85 -21.60 26.11
C VAL A 36 2.85 -22.63 27.24
N TYR A 37 3.86 -22.62 28.11
CA TYR A 37 3.94 -23.52 29.26
C TYR A 37 2.70 -23.44 30.16
N SER A 38 2.20 -22.22 30.44
CA SER A 38 1.04 -21.98 31.29
C SER A 38 -0.31 -22.36 30.66
N LEU A 39 -0.38 -22.45 29.33
CA LEU A 39 -1.55 -22.96 28.60
C LEU A 39 -1.52 -24.48 28.52
N SER A 40 -0.32 -25.08 28.40
CA SER A 40 -0.11 -26.53 28.45
C SER A 40 -0.51 -27.12 29.80
N ASP A 41 -0.16 -26.46 30.91
CA ASP A 41 -0.53 -26.89 32.28
C ASP A 41 -2.04 -26.73 32.56
N ARG A 42 -2.77 -25.95 31.76
CA ARG A 42 -4.25 -25.84 31.82
C ARG A 42 -4.97 -26.85 30.93
N ALA A 43 -4.22 -27.58 30.12
CA ALA A 43 -4.71 -28.57 29.17
C ALA A 43 -4.45 -30.00 29.63
N GLU A 44 -4.36 -30.25 30.94
CA GLU A 44 -4.65 -31.60 31.46
C GLU A 44 -6.17 -31.82 31.42
N PRO A 45 -6.67 -32.76 30.59
CA PRO A 45 -8.01 -33.25 30.76
C PRO A 45 -8.01 -34.09 32.04
N GLN A 46 -8.65 -33.59 33.10
CA GLN A 46 -9.21 -34.47 34.13
C GLN A 46 -10.26 -35.35 33.43
N ALA A 47 -9.79 -36.46 32.87
CA ALA A 47 -10.61 -37.62 32.64
C ALA A 47 -11.08 -38.07 34.03
N SER A 48 -12.28 -37.66 34.41
CA SER A 48 -13.02 -38.33 35.47
C SER A 48 -13.12 -39.79 35.05
N ALA A 49 -12.31 -40.64 35.68
CA ALA A 49 -12.49 -42.07 35.68
C ALA A 49 -13.87 -42.33 36.30
N ALA A 50 -14.88 -42.49 35.45
CA ALA A 50 -16.07 -43.20 35.82
C ALA A 50 -15.65 -44.67 36.03
N ASP A 51 -15.73 -45.12 37.28
CA ASP A 51 -15.61 -46.53 37.66
C ASP A 51 -16.64 -47.32 36.85
N ASP A 52 -16.16 -48.06 35.85
CA ASP A 52 -16.93 -49.05 35.12
C ASP A 52 -16.86 -50.37 35.90
N GLN A 53 -17.76 -50.54 36.88
CA GLN A 53 -18.02 -51.86 37.45
C GLN A 53 -19.09 -52.56 36.60
N PRO A 54 -18.83 -53.80 36.12
CA PRO A 54 -19.84 -54.57 35.40
C PRO A 54 -20.99 -54.96 36.31
N GLN A 55 -22.13 -54.27 36.19
CA GLN A 55 -23.37 -54.70 36.81
C GLN A 55 -23.91 -55.93 36.09
N VAL A 56 -23.99 -57.01 36.88
CA VAL A 56 -24.60 -58.29 36.55
C VAL A 56 -26.08 -58.08 36.20
N LEU A 57 -26.49 -58.54 35.03
CA LEU A 57 -27.90 -58.62 34.62
C LEU A 57 -28.64 -59.59 35.56
N ALA A 58 -29.34 -59.04 36.56
CA ALA A 58 -30.38 -59.76 37.28
C ALA A 58 -31.72 -59.53 36.57
N SER A 59 -32.33 -60.64 36.14
CA SER A 59 -33.65 -60.72 35.52
C SER A 59 -34.72 -60.09 36.42
N PRO A 60 -35.61 -59.20 35.91
CA PRO A 60 -36.71 -58.71 36.71
C PRO A 60 -37.79 -59.79 36.80
N ALA A 61 -38.01 -60.30 38.01
CA ALA A 61 -39.26 -60.95 38.36
C ALA A 61 -40.39 -59.89 38.32
N VAL A 62 -41.51 -60.30 37.75
CA VAL A 62 -42.73 -59.51 37.56
C VAL A 62 -43.49 -59.38 38.88
N ASP A 63 -44.16 -58.22 39.04
CA ASP A 63 -45.29 -57.84 39.93
C ASP A 63 -45.01 -56.89 41.12
N PRO A 64 -45.97 -56.01 41.52
CA PRO A 64 -47.11 -55.42 40.79
C PRO A 64 -47.06 -53.88 40.70
N SER A 65 -47.87 -53.34 39.80
CA SER A 65 -48.09 -51.90 39.52
C SER A 65 -48.26 -51.03 40.78
N PRO A 66 -47.52 -49.92 40.95
CA PRO A 66 -47.90 -48.88 41.90
C PRO A 66 -49.06 -48.07 41.32
N THR A 67 -50.09 -47.87 42.13
CA THR A 67 -51.19 -46.94 41.91
C THR A 67 -50.62 -45.52 41.75
N PRO A 68 -51.06 -44.70 40.76
CA PRO A 68 -50.54 -43.35 40.58
C PRO A 68 -50.92 -42.47 41.78
N SER A 69 -49.94 -42.09 42.59
CA SER A 69 -50.13 -41.10 43.65
C SER A 69 -50.05 -39.70 43.03
N ALA A 70 -51.00 -38.82 43.36
CA ALA A 70 -51.11 -37.46 42.81
C ALA A 70 -49.82 -36.63 42.95
N THR A 71 -48.99 -36.94 43.95
CA THR A 71 -47.67 -36.33 44.21
C THR A 71 -46.60 -36.67 43.17
N ALA A 72 -46.66 -37.85 42.54
CA ALA A 72 -45.72 -38.23 41.47
C ALA A 72 -46.02 -37.52 40.15
N SER A 73 -47.29 -37.21 39.88
CA SER A 73 -47.71 -36.44 38.71
C SER A 73 -47.33 -34.96 38.82
N GLN A 74 -47.36 -34.38 40.03
CA GLN A 74 -46.91 -33.01 40.28
C GLN A 74 -45.39 -32.87 40.14
N ALA A 75 -44.61 -33.81 40.68
CA ALA A 75 -43.15 -33.80 40.53
C ALA A 75 -42.69 -33.96 39.06
N ALA A 76 -43.43 -34.73 38.26
CA ALA A 76 -43.18 -34.86 36.83
C ALA A 76 -43.53 -33.56 36.06
N GLN A 77 -44.60 -32.86 36.44
CA GLN A 77 -44.97 -31.56 35.85
C GLN A 77 -43.94 -30.48 36.19
N GLU A 78 -43.49 -30.39 37.44
CA GLU A 78 -42.44 -29.46 37.86
C GLU A 78 -41.08 -29.76 37.20
N ALA A 79 -40.79 -31.03 36.89
CA ALA A 79 -39.59 -31.40 36.14
C ALA A 79 -39.67 -30.96 34.67
N VAL A 80 -40.83 -31.10 34.04
CA VAL A 80 -41.07 -30.64 32.65
C VAL A 80 -41.04 -29.12 32.56
N GLU A 81 -41.61 -28.41 33.55
CA GLU A 81 -41.59 -26.95 33.62
C GLU A 81 -40.17 -26.41 33.81
N ARG A 82 -39.36 -27.03 34.69
CA ARG A 82 -37.94 -26.69 34.83
C ARG A 82 -37.12 -26.95 33.56
N VAL A 83 -37.44 -28.00 32.80
CA VAL A 83 -36.79 -28.27 31.50
C VAL A 83 -37.21 -27.24 30.46
N ALA A 84 -38.49 -26.84 30.43
CA ALA A 84 -38.98 -25.80 29.52
C ALA A 84 -38.35 -24.42 29.80
N GLU A 85 -38.19 -24.04 31.07
CA GLU A 85 -37.47 -22.82 31.47
C GLU A 85 -35.98 -22.86 31.07
N GLN A 86 -35.33 -24.02 31.24
CA GLN A 86 -33.94 -24.20 30.80
C GLN A 86 -33.79 -24.13 29.28
N GLN A 87 -34.74 -24.69 28.52
CA GLN A 87 -34.79 -24.62 27.06
C GLN A 87 -34.98 -23.18 26.56
N GLY A 88 -35.93 -22.43 27.13
CA GLY A 88 -36.10 -21.00 26.80
C GLY A 88 -34.86 -20.14 27.13
N GLY A 89 -34.12 -20.52 28.19
CA GLY A 89 -32.83 -19.93 28.52
C GLY A 89 -31.72 -20.26 27.51
N LEU A 90 -31.74 -21.45 26.91
CA LEU A 90 -30.80 -21.85 25.84
C LEU A 90 -31.10 -21.12 24.53
N ASP A 91 -32.37 -21.00 24.15
CA ASP A 91 -32.77 -20.27 22.93
C ASP A 91 -32.37 -18.80 23.00
N THR A 92 -32.54 -18.17 24.17
CA THR A 92 -32.10 -16.78 24.40
C THR A 92 -30.58 -16.63 24.27
N ARG A 93 -29.82 -17.60 24.77
CA ARG A 93 -28.34 -17.61 24.66
C ARG A 93 -27.89 -17.86 23.23
N LEU A 94 -28.57 -18.73 22.50
CA LEU A 94 -28.29 -19.01 21.09
C LEU A 94 -28.53 -17.75 20.25
N ALA A 95 -29.69 -17.11 20.38
CA ALA A 95 -29.99 -15.85 19.69
C ALA A 95 -28.98 -14.74 20.04
N ALA A 96 -28.57 -14.63 21.31
CA ALA A 96 -27.53 -13.68 21.73
C ALA A 96 -26.13 -14.03 21.16
N ALA A 97 -25.81 -15.31 21.01
CA ALA A 97 -24.56 -15.77 20.40
C ALA A 97 -24.54 -15.49 18.89
N GLU A 98 -25.63 -15.78 18.18
CA GLU A 98 -25.81 -15.46 16.76
C GLU A 98 -25.67 -13.95 16.51
N GLN A 99 -26.30 -13.11 17.33
CA GLN A 99 -26.16 -11.66 17.23
C GLN A 99 -24.73 -11.18 17.48
N ARG A 100 -24.00 -11.81 18.42
CA ARG A 100 -22.58 -11.49 18.66
C ARG A 100 -21.69 -11.93 17.50
N LEU A 101 -21.97 -13.09 16.90
CA LEU A 101 -21.25 -13.56 15.72
C LEU A 101 -21.45 -12.61 14.54
N ALA A 102 -22.69 -12.19 14.27
CA ALA A 102 -22.99 -11.20 13.22
C ALA A 102 -22.24 -9.88 13.45
N ARG A 103 -22.14 -9.41 14.70
CA ARG A 103 -21.34 -8.21 15.02
C ARG A 103 -19.84 -8.44 14.83
N LEU A 104 -19.32 -9.59 15.23
CA LEU A 104 -17.90 -9.93 15.07
C LEU A 104 -17.52 -10.03 13.59
N ASP A 105 -18.41 -10.59 12.77
CA ASP A 105 -18.23 -10.71 11.32
C ASP A 105 -18.11 -9.33 10.67
N LEU A 106 -19.07 -8.43 10.94
CA LEU A 106 -19.01 -7.04 10.48
C LEU A 106 -17.74 -6.31 10.98
N GLN A 107 -17.31 -6.56 12.21
CA GLN A 107 -16.06 -5.98 12.74
C GLN A 107 -14.82 -6.55 12.04
N ALA A 108 -14.83 -7.84 11.71
CA ALA A 108 -13.74 -8.51 11.00
C ALA A 108 -13.63 -7.99 9.57
N GLU A 109 -14.75 -7.83 8.85
CA GLU A 109 -14.80 -7.21 7.51
C GLU A 109 -14.31 -5.75 7.55
N ALA A 110 -14.77 -4.97 8.54
CA ALA A 110 -14.32 -3.60 8.76
C ALA A 110 -12.80 -3.52 8.99
N ALA A 111 -12.27 -4.42 9.82
CA ALA A 111 -10.83 -4.52 10.08
C ALA A 111 -10.05 -4.96 8.83
N ALA A 112 -10.56 -5.94 8.09
CA ALA A 112 -9.94 -6.45 6.88
C ALA A 112 -9.78 -5.37 5.81
N GLY A 113 -10.82 -4.59 5.51
CA GLY A 113 -10.71 -3.52 4.51
C GLY A 113 -9.91 -2.31 5.00
N ASN A 114 -9.85 -2.03 6.32
CA ASN A 114 -8.91 -1.04 6.85
C ASN A 114 -7.45 -1.47 6.66
N THR A 115 -7.15 -2.74 6.93
CA THR A 115 -5.83 -3.33 6.67
C THR A 115 -5.49 -3.28 5.18
N ALA A 116 -6.43 -3.66 4.30
CA ALA A 116 -6.21 -3.61 2.86
C ALA A 116 -5.94 -2.17 2.36
N ARG A 117 -6.64 -1.17 2.90
CA ARG A 117 -6.37 0.25 2.61
C ARG A 117 -4.96 0.65 3.04
N ALA A 118 -4.56 0.29 4.26
CA ALA A 118 -3.23 0.60 4.78
C ALA A 118 -2.12 -0.08 3.97
N GLU A 119 -2.29 -1.35 3.62
CA GLU A 119 -1.36 -2.10 2.77
C GLU A 119 -1.26 -1.47 1.37
N GLY A 120 -2.39 -1.10 0.77
CA GLY A 120 -2.43 -0.41 -0.52
C GLY A 120 -1.63 0.89 -0.50
N LEU A 121 -1.82 1.72 0.54
CA LEU A 121 -1.07 2.96 0.73
C LEU A 121 0.43 2.71 0.94
N LEU A 122 0.80 1.70 1.72
CA LEU A 122 2.20 1.35 1.94
C LEU A 122 2.89 0.89 0.65
N ILE A 123 2.22 0.08 -0.15
CA ILE A 123 2.74 -0.38 -1.44
C ILE A 123 2.87 0.80 -2.42
N ALA A 124 1.85 1.66 -2.51
CA ALA A 124 1.89 2.83 -3.37
C ALA A 124 3.02 3.79 -2.97
N PHE A 125 3.15 4.10 -1.68
CA PHE A 125 4.23 4.95 -1.16
C PHE A 125 5.61 4.35 -1.39
N ALA A 126 5.78 3.05 -1.12
CA ALA A 126 7.05 2.37 -1.34
C ALA A 126 7.43 2.35 -2.84
N THR A 127 6.44 2.20 -3.72
CA THR A 127 6.61 2.26 -5.18
C THR A 127 7.05 3.64 -5.64
N ARG A 128 6.35 4.71 -5.21
CA ARG A 128 6.76 6.10 -5.49
C ARG A 128 8.19 6.33 -5.03
N ARG A 129 8.51 5.93 -3.80
CA ARG A 129 9.84 6.12 -3.21
C ARG A 129 10.94 5.36 -3.96
N ALA A 130 10.65 4.17 -4.47
CA ALA A 130 11.59 3.39 -5.28
C ALA A 130 11.88 4.10 -6.61
N LEU A 131 10.84 4.53 -7.32
CA LEU A 131 10.98 5.24 -8.60
C LEU A 131 11.69 6.59 -8.46
N GLU A 132 11.39 7.36 -7.42
CA GLU A 132 12.09 8.63 -7.13
C GLU A 132 13.59 8.43 -6.93
N LYS A 133 13.99 7.31 -6.30
CA LYS A 133 15.40 6.95 -6.10
C LYS A 133 16.06 6.36 -7.35
N GLY A 134 15.31 6.13 -8.42
CA GLY A 134 15.81 5.44 -9.60
C GLY A 134 16.04 3.93 -9.35
N ALA A 135 15.30 3.31 -8.43
CA ALA A 135 15.42 1.89 -8.13
C ALA A 135 14.38 1.07 -8.88
N GLU A 136 14.75 -0.13 -9.30
CA GLU A 136 13.79 -1.12 -9.80
C GLU A 136 12.89 -1.62 -8.66
N LEU A 137 11.65 -2.01 -8.98
CA LEU A 137 10.65 -2.37 -7.98
C LEU A 137 10.91 -3.74 -7.31
N GLY A 138 11.58 -4.67 -7.99
CA GLY A 138 11.76 -6.03 -7.50
C GLY A 138 10.42 -6.65 -7.05
N TYR A 139 10.35 -7.11 -5.81
CA TYR A 139 9.14 -7.69 -5.21
C TYR A 139 7.91 -6.76 -5.21
N LEU A 140 8.11 -5.43 -5.18
CA LEU A 140 6.99 -4.49 -5.24
C LEU A 140 6.21 -4.60 -6.56
N ALA A 141 6.86 -5.02 -7.65
CA ALA A 141 6.17 -5.22 -8.93
C ALA A 141 5.09 -6.31 -8.82
N ASP A 142 5.38 -7.40 -8.11
CA ASP A 142 4.41 -8.48 -7.90
C ASP A 142 3.32 -8.08 -6.92
N GLN A 143 3.67 -7.31 -5.89
CA GLN A 143 2.69 -6.71 -4.98
C GLN A 143 1.73 -5.75 -5.70
N LEU A 144 2.24 -4.91 -6.61
CA LEU A 144 1.39 -4.03 -7.41
C LEU A 144 0.44 -4.81 -8.30
N ARG A 145 0.92 -5.85 -8.98
CA ARG A 145 0.05 -6.72 -9.81
C ARG A 145 -1.01 -7.40 -8.97
N LEU A 146 -0.62 -7.98 -7.84
CA LEU A 146 -1.55 -8.67 -6.96
C LEU A 146 -2.64 -7.73 -6.46
N ARG A 147 -2.29 -6.50 -6.09
CA ARG A 147 -3.21 -5.58 -5.40
C ARG A 147 -4.02 -4.69 -6.33
N PHE A 148 -3.36 -4.12 -7.33
CA PHE A 148 -3.89 -3.09 -8.21
C PHE A 148 -4.10 -3.60 -9.63
N GLY A 149 -3.63 -4.81 -9.98
CA GLY A 149 -3.68 -5.33 -11.36
C GLY A 149 -5.09 -5.43 -11.94
N ASP A 150 -6.08 -5.79 -11.12
CA ASP A 150 -7.48 -5.88 -11.55
C ASP A 150 -8.14 -4.50 -11.67
N ALA A 151 -7.88 -3.60 -10.72
CA ALA A 151 -8.48 -2.27 -10.69
C ALA A 151 -7.87 -1.34 -11.74
N MET A 152 -6.56 -1.43 -11.94
CA MET A 152 -5.74 -0.43 -12.64
C MET A 152 -4.61 -1.05 -13.47
N PRO A 153 -4.94 -1.97 -14.41
CA PRO A 153 -3.94 -2.71 -15.17
C PRO A 153 -2.98 -1.78 -15.92
N ASN A 154 -3.50 -0.75 -16.57
CA ASN A 154 -2.70 0.20 -17.36
C ASN A 154 -1.71 1.01 -16.51
N ALA A 155 -2.11 1.40 -15.29
CA ALA A 155 -1.25 2.16 -14.38
C ALA A 155 -0.12 1.26 -13.84
N VAL A 156 -0.47 0.05 -13.40
CA VAL A 156 0.48 -0.96 -12.92
C VAL A 156 1.50 -1.30 -14.00
N ASP A 157 1.06 -1.56 -15.23
CA ASP A 157 1.96 -1.87 -16.35
C ASP A 157 2.89 -0.70 -16.68
N THR A 158 2.38 0.53 -16.63
CA THR A 158 3.20 1.74 -16.86
C THR A 158 4.27 1.87 -15.79
N ILE A 159 3.92 1.69 -14.52
CA ILE A 159 4.84 1.74 -13.38
C ILE A 159 5.93 0.66 -13.49
N ILE A 160 5.54 -0.59 -13.75
CA ILE A 160 6.47 -1.73 -13.85
C ILE A 160 7.39 -1.58 -15.05
N ARG A 161 6.86 -1.12 -16.19
CA ARG A 161 7.69 -0.87 -17.37
C ARG A 161 8.71 0.23 -17.11
N THR A 162 8.28 1.35 -16.51
CA THR A 162 9.18 2.45 -16.17
C THR A 162 10.20 2.05 -15.11
N SER A 163 9.87 1.15 -14.18
CA SER A 163 10.82 0.74 -13.14
C SER A 163 12.01 -0.07 -13.67
N ARG A 164 11.92 -0.67 -14.87
CA ARG A 164 13.04 -1.42 -15.48
C ARG A 164 14.13 -0.51 -16.06
N ASP A 165 13.79 0.74 -16.32
CA ASP A 165 14.70 1.77 -16.83
C ASP A 165 14.27 3.10 -16.21
N PRO A 166 14.58 3.28 -14.91
CA PRO A 166 14.00 4.36 -14.14
C PRO A 166 14.69 5.69 -14.44
N ILE A 167 13.87 6.70 -14.74
CA ILE A 167 14.31 8.07 -15.01
C ILE A 167 13.96 8.92 -13.79
N THR A 168 14.94 9.61 -13.22
CA THR A 168 14.72 10.51 -12.08
C THR A 168 14.58 11.97 -12.53
N LEU A 169 13.95 12.78 -11.68
CA LEU A 169 13.80 14.22 -11.95
C LEU A 169 15.17 14.90 -12.12
N ASP A 170 16.13 14.59 -11.24
CA ASP A 170 17.49 15.14 -11.31
C ASP A 170 18.18 14.78 -12.63
N GLN A 171 17.98 13.56 -13.14
CA GLN A 171 18.50 13.16 -14.44
C GLN A 171 17.86 13.96 -15.58
N LEU A 172 16.56 14.22 -15.52
CA LEU A 172 15.88 15.05 -16.53
C LEU A 172 16.40 16.49 -16.50
N ILE A 173 16.62 17.06 -15.33
CA ILE A 173 17.16 18.42 -15.16
C ILE A 173 18.60 18.49 -15.71
N ALA A 174 19.47 17.57 -15.28
CA ALA A 174 20.86 17.53 -15.74
C ALA A 174 20.99 17.32 -17.25
N ARG A 175 20.16 16.43 -17.83
CA ARG A 175 20.13 16.21 -19.28
C ARG A 175 19.61 17.44 -20.03
N LEU A 176 18.58 18.12 -19.51
CA LEU A 176 18.08 19.36 -20.10
C LEU A 176 19.16 20.45 -20.09
N GLU A 177 19.91 20.56 -18.98
CA GLU A 177 21.02 21.51 -18.86
C GLU A 177 22.10 21.25 -19.92
N GLY A 178 22.51 19.99 -20.09
CA GLY A 178 23.47 19.58 -21.12
C GLY A 178 23.00 19.86 -22.56
N LEU A 179 21.69 19.84 -22.81
CA LEU A 179 21.09 20.13 -24.12
C LEU A 179 20.87 21.63 -24.38
N SER A 180 21.04 22.50 -23.36
CA SER A 180 20.71 23.93 -23.45
C SER A 180 21.33 24.65 -24.65
N PRO A 181 22.63 24.46 -25.00
CA PRO A 181 23.25 25.16 -26.14
C PRO A 181 22.63 24.76 -27.48
N GLN A 182 22.26 23.48 -27.62
CA GLN A 182 21.66 22.94 -28.85
C GLN A 182 20.19 23.37 -28.97
N LEU A 183 19.47 23.38 -27.86
CA LEU A 183 18.07 23.82 -27.78
C LEU A 183 17.88 25.31 -28.06
N ALA A 184 18.87 26.14 -27.73
CA ALA A 184 18.86 27.57 -28.01
C ALA A 184 19.28 27.91 -29.46
N ALA A 185 19.96 26.98 -30.15
CA ALA A 185 20.38 27.18 -31.53
C ALA A 185 19.16 27.08 -32.48
N PRO A 186 19.07 27.96 -33.51
CA PRO A 186 18.14 27.78 -34.61
C PRO A 186 18.36 26.43 -35.29
N SER A 187 17.28 25.72 -35.65
CA SER A 187 17.40 24.52 -36.49
C SER A 187 18.03 24.87 -37.85
N GLU A 188 18.80 23.96 -38.44
CA GLU A 188 19.40 24.16 -39.77
C GLU A 188 18.32 24.43 -40.85
N ARG A 189 17.11 23.89 -40.66
CA ARG A 189 15.93 24.13 -41.52
C ARG A 189 15.44 25.57 -41.48
N ASP A 190 15.35 26.19 -40.29
CA ASP A 190 14.94 27.59 -40.16
C ASP A 190 15.99 28.56 -40.69
N GLY A 191 17.27 28.16 -40.68
CA GLY A 191 18.37 28.97 -41.19
C GLY A 191 18.32 29.17 -42.71
N PHE A 192 18.07 28.11 -43.47
CA PHE A 192 18.00 28.19 -44.94
C PHE A 192 16.75 28.93 -45.43
N ALA A 193 15.61 28.72 -44.76
CA ALA A 193 14.37 29.43 -45.05
C ALA A 193 14.51 30.94 -44.80
N ARG A 194 15.05 31.35 -43.63
CA ARG A 194 15.35 32.76 -43.35
C ARG A 194 16.37 33.35 -44.30
N PHE A 195 17.40 32.60 -44.68
CA PHE A 195 18.41 33.07 -45.62
C PHE A 195 17.82 33.39 -47.00
N SER A 196 16.94 32.52 -47.53
CA SER A 196 16.25 32.77 -48.79
C SER A 196 15.32 33.98 -48.72
N GLU A 197 14.68 34.20 -47.58
CA GLU A 197 13.74 35.31 -47.35
C GLU A 197 14.50 36.64 -47.16
N GLU A 198 15.64 36.62 -46.48
CA GLU A 198 16.53 37.77 -46.29
C GLU A 198 17.23 38.21 -47.60
N LEU A 199 17.58 37.26 -48.48
CA LEU A 199 18.10 37.58 -49.83
C LEU A 199 17.08 38.34 -50.69
N SER A 200 15.78 38.14 -50.46
CA SER A 200 14.72 38.87 -51.14
C SER A 200 14.47 40.28 -50.58
N GLN A 201 15.05 40.60 -49.42
CA GLN A 201 14.89 41.88 -48.70
C GLN A 201 16.20 42.69 -48.63
N LEU A 202 17.10 42.49 -49.60
CA LEU A 202 18.42 43.12 -49.68
C LEU A 202 18.40 44.60 -49.27
N PHE A 203 19.25 44.92 -48.27
CA PHE A 203 19.58 46.20 -47.62
C PHE A 203 18.93 46.52 -46.27
N VAL A 204 19.39 45.85 -45.20
CA VAL A 204 19.74 46.52 -43.92
C VAL A 204 20.96 45.83 -43.30
N ILE A 205 22.10 46.53 -43.26
CA ILE A 205 23.22 46.19 -42.37
C ILE A 205 22.80 46.53 -40.95
N ARG A 206 22.64 45.52 -40.08
CA ARG A 206 22.53 45.73 -38.63
C ARG A 206 23.58 44.92 -37.89
N ARG A 207 24.38 45.64 -37.10
CA ARG A 207 25.47 45.13 -36.27
C ARG A 207 24.94 44.42 -35.01
N GLU A 208 25.72 43.42 -34.60
CA GLU A 208 25.73 42.69 -33.34
C GLU A 208 24.60 41.69 -33.06
N SER A 209 24.90 40.45 -33.44
CA SER A 209 24.26 39.19 -33.12
C SER A 209 24.29 38.89 -31.62
N ALA A 210 23.32 39.39 -30.87
CA ALA A 210 22.86 38.72 -29.66
C ALA A 210 21.66 37.83 -30.06
N PRO A 211 21.67 36.52 -29.78
CA PRO A 211 20.48 35.70 -29.96
C PRO A 211 19.30 36.34 -29.23
N SER A 212 18.10 36.32 -29.83
CA SER A 212 16.87 36.76 -29.15
C SER A 212 16.82 36.12 -27.75
N PRO A 213 16.49 36.87 -26.68
CA PRO A 213 16.43 36.31 -25.32
C PRO A 213 15.25 35.33 -25.14
N GLN A 214 14.41 35.14 -26.14
CA GLN A 214 13.19 34.32 -26.02
C GLN A 214 13.45 32.81 -25.84
N PRO A 215 14.34 32.15 -26.61
CA PRO A 215 14.63 30.72 -26.42
C PRO A 215 15.30 30.43 -25.07
N GLN A 216 16.24 31.28 -24.65
CA GLN A 216 16.87 31.15 -23.35
C GLN A 216 15.85 31.28 -22.21
N ARG A 217 14.96 32.28 -22.28
CA ARG A 217 13.87 32.44 -21.29
C ARG A 217 12.90 31.25 -21.28
N ARG A 218 12.64 30.61 -22.43
CA ARG A 218 11.82 29.39 -22.52
C ARG A 218 12.50 28.21 -21.83
N LEU A 219 13.81 28.04 -22.05
CA LEU A 219 14.62 27.04 -21.34
C LEU A 219 14.59 27.26 -19.83
N ASP A 220 14.77 28.50 -19.38
CA ASP A 220 14.74 28.82 -17.95
C ASP A 220 13.35 28.52 -17.35
N ARG A 221 12.25 28.80 -18.07
CA ARG A 221 10.90 28.38 -17.64
C ARG A 221 10.73 26.87 -17.59
N ALA A 222 11.25 26.15 -18.58
CA ALA A 222 11.21 24.68 -18.59
C ALA A 222 11.90 24.10 -17.35
N ARG A 223 13.05 24.65 -16.95
CA ARG A 223 13.75 24.24 -15.72
C ARG A 223 12.91 24.49 -14.48
N LEU A 224 12.35 25.69 -14.34
CA LEU A 224 11.45 26.02 -13.21
C LEU A 224 10.23 25.09 -13.14
N PHE A 225 9.69 24.67 -14.29
CA PHE A 225 8.61 23.69 -14.33
C PHE A 225 9.08 22.30 -13.88
N LEU A 226 10.26 21.84 -14.26
CA LEU A 226 10.80 20.58 -13.75
C LEU A 226 11.03 20.63 -12.23
N GLU A 227 11.66 21.70 -11.74
CA GLU A 227 11.95 21.89 -10.31
C GLU A 227 10.67 21.92 -9.46
N SER A 228 9.57 22.42 -10.02
CA SER A 228 8.25 22.42 -9.37
C SER A 228 7.42 21.15 -9.62
N GLY A 229 7.99 20.12 -10.26
CA GLY A 229 7.31 18.86 -10.57
C GLY A 229 6.30 18.93 -11.72
N ARG A 230 6.21 20.07 -12.42
CA ARG A 230 5.29 20.31 -13.54
C ARG A 230 5.88 19.81 -14.86
N THR A 231 6.15 18.51 -14.96
CA THR A 231 6.84 17.91 -16.11
C THR A 231 6.11 18.15 -17.44
N ASP A 232 4.77 18.06 -17.49
CA ASP A 232 4.01 18.31 -18.72
C ASP A 232 4.19 19.74 -19.24
N SER A 233 4.30 20.73 -18.34
CA SER A 233 4.56 22.12 -18.73
C SER A 233 5.99 22.31 -19.23
N ALA A 234 6.96 21.61 -18.64
CA ALA A 234 8.35 21.61 -19.10
C ALA A 234 8.47 21.00 -20.52
N ILE A 235 7.81 19.87 -20.77
CA ILE A 235 7.76 19.22 -22.08
C ILE A 235 7.20 20.18 -23.13
N ALA A 236 6.12 20.90 -22.81
CA ALA A 236 5.52 21.87 -23.73
C ALA A 236 6.49 23.02 -24.06
N GLU A 237 7.23 23.55 -23.09
CA GLU A 237 8.22 24.60 -23.36
C GLU A 237 9.37 24.11 -24.24
N VAL A 238 9.90 22.90 -23.98
CA VAL A 238 11.00 22.33 -24.77
C VAL A 238 10.59 22.02 -26.20
N ARG A 239 9.37 21.51 -26.43
CA ARG A 239 8.84 21.28 -27.79
C ARG A 239 8.71 22.57 -28.61
N ASN A 240 8.56 23.72 -27.96
CA ASN A 240 8.44 25.03 -28.60
C ASN A 240 9.80 25.73 -28.79
N LEU A 241 10.92 25.07 -28.48
CA LEU A 241 12.26 25.60 -28.72
C LEU A 241 12.69 25.35 -30.17
N PRO A 242 13.50 26.25 -30.75
CA PRO A 242 13.94 26.10 -32.14
C PRO A 242 14.79 24.84 -32.36
N GLY A 243 15.54 24.40 -31.35
CA GLY A 243 16.35 23.17 -31.38
C GLY A 243 15.61 21.93 -30.87
N ALA A 244 14.28 21.90 -30.79
CA ALA A 244 13.54 20.79 -30.17
C ALA A 244 13.88 19.40 -30.76
N GLU A 245 14.24 19.32 -32.04
CA GLU A 245 14.68 18.09 -32.71
C GLU A 245 15.92 17.46 -32.03
N SER A 246 16.82 18.27 -31.46
CA SER A 246 18.00 17.75 -30.76
C SER A 246 17.67 17.15 -29.38
N ALA A 247 16.44 17.35 -28.89
CA ALA A 247 15.97 16.89 -27.58
C ALA A 247 14.94 15.76 -27.66
N GLU A 248 14.76 15.09 -28.80
CA GLU A 248 13.82 13.97 -28.94
C GLU A 248 14.00 12.86 -27.89
N GLY A 249 15.25 12.51 -27.58
CA GLY A 249 15.55 11.53 -26.53
C GLY A 249 15.10 12.01 -25.15
N TRP A 250 15.37 13.27 -24.82
CA TRP A 250 14.93 13.88 -23.57
C TRP A 250 13.40 13.98 -23.48
N LEU A 251 12.72 14.34 -24.59
CA LEU A 251 11.26 14.42 -24.66
C LEU A 251 10.61 13.06 -24.38
N ARG A 252 11.11 11.98 -25.00
CA ARG A 252 10.62 10.61 -24.74
C ARG A 252 10.78 10.21 -23.28
N ASP A 253 11.91 10.55 -22.66
CA ASP A 253 12.17 10.23 -21.26
C ASP A 253 11.31 11.07 -20.31
N ALA A 254 11.13 12.35 -20.60
CA ALA A 254 10.25 13.24 -19.83
C ALA A 254 8.78 12.79 -19.91
N GLU A 255 8.30 12.37 -21.08
CA GLU A 255 6.96 11.81 -21.27
C GLU A 255 6.77 10.50 -20.50
N ARG A 256 7.78 9.62 -20.52
CA ARG A 256 7.78 8.37 -19.75
C ARG A 256 7.70 8.64 -18.25
N TYR A 257 8.48 9.61 -17.77
CA TYR A 257 8.45 10.06 -16.38
C TYR A 257 7.07 10.62 -16.01
N ALA A 258 6.52 11.53 -16.81
CA ALA A 258 5.19 12.12 -16.58
C ALA A 258 4.08 11.05 -16.57
N ALA A 259 4.15 10.07 -17.46
CA ALA A 259 3.21 8.94 -17.48
C ALA A 259 3.32 8.09 -16.21
N ALA A 260 4.54 7.86 -15.70
CA ALA A 260 4.74 7.15 -14.44
C ALA A 260 4.20 7.95 -13.23
N GLN A 261 4.42 9.27 -13.18
CA GLN A 261 3.84 10.11 -12.12
C GLN A 261 2.32 10.05 -12.10
N ARG A 262 1.67 10.20 -13.26
CA ARG A 262 0.21 10.05 -13.37
C ARG A 262 -0.27 8.67 -12.93
N ALA A 263 0.45 7.62 -13.30
CA ALA A 263 0.12 6.26 -12.87
C ALA A 263 0.26 6.08 -11.35
N LEU A 264 1.29 6.67 -10.74
CA LEU A 264 1.49 6.70 -9.28
C LEU A 264 0.34 7.42 -8.57
N ASP A 265 -0.01 8.62 -9.02
CA ASP A 265 -1.13 9.39 -8.46
C ASP A 265 -2.44 8.62 -8.53
N LEU A 266 -2.64 7.87 -9.63
CA LEU A 266 -3.82 7.07 -9.88
C LEU A 266 -3.91 5.89 -8.89
N ILE A 267 -2.81 5.13 -8.67
CA ILE A 267 -2.82 4.03 -7.67
C ILE A 267 -2.93 4.54 -6.22
N GLU A 268 -2.37 5.71 -5.91
CA GLU A 268 -2.50 6.32 -4.59
C GLU A 268 -3.94 6.77 -4.34
N THR A 269 -4.57 7.39 -5.33
CA THR A 269 -5.98 7.76 -5.28
C THR A 269 -6.87 6.53 -5.10
N ALA A 270 -6.56 5.43 -5.80
CA ALA A 270 -7.28 4.16 -5.67
C ALA A 270 -7.17 3.58 -4.27
N ALA A 271 -5.95 3.60 -3.71
CA ALA A 271 -5.69 3.13 -2.37
C ALA A 271 -6.50 3.90 -1.32
N VAL A 272 -6.79 5.18 -1.54
CA VAL A 272 -7.61 5.99 -0.63
C VAL A 272 -9.11 5.78 -0.89
N LEU A 273 -9.57 5.93 -2.13
CA LEU A 273 -10.98 6.12 -2.48
C LEU A 273 -11.72 4.82 -2.85
N GLU A 274 -11.03 3.82 -3.39
CA GLU A 274 -11.67 2.59 -3.88
C GLU A 274 -11.03 1.29 -3.35
N PRO A 275 -10.94 1.07 -2.01
CA PRO A 275 -10.39 -0.18 -1.46
C PRO A 275 -11.10 -1.43 -1.99
N ARG A 276 -12.38 -1.31 -2.34
CA ARG A 276 -13.24 -2.42 -2.79
C ARG A 276 -12.79 -3.09 -4.09
N ARG A 277 -12.13 -2.33 -4.96
CA ARG A 277 -11.61 -2.85 -6.24
C ARG A 277 -10.21 -3.46 -6.08
N LEU A 278 -9.60 -3.27 -4.92
CA LEU A 278 -8.27 -3.79 -4.60
C LEU A 278 -8.38 -5.18 -3.97
N ARG A 279 -7.25 -5.90 -4.02
CA ARG A 279 -7.13 -7.20 -3.35
C ARG A 279 -6.43 -7.09 -2.00
N ASP A 280 -6.73 -8.02 -1.10
CA ASP A 280 -6.03 -8.20 0.18
C ASP A 280 -4.68 -8.94 0.01
N GLY A 281 -3.95 -9.17 1.11
CA GLY A 281 -2.63 -9.81 1.08
C GLY A 281 -2.63 -11.27 0.70
N ALA A 282 -3.79 -11.91 0.74
CA ALA A 282 -4.02 -13.26 0.27
C ALA A 282 -4.53 -13.29 -1.18
N GLY A 283 -4.84 -12.14 -1.79
CA GLY A 283 -5.35 -12.02 -3.14
C GLY A 283 -6.89 -12.08 -3.25
N ASN A 284 -7.63 -12.01 -2.15
CA ASN A 284 -9.09 -11.93 -2.14
C ASN A 284 -9.56 -10.50 -2.43
N ARG A 285 -10.77 -10.33 -2.98
CA ARG A 285 -11.35 -8.99 -3.16
C ARG A 285 -11.80 -8.42 -1.81
N VAL A 286 -11.63 -7.11 -1.63
CA VAL A 286 -12.11 -6.41 -0.43
C VAL A 286 -13.60 -6.10 -0.60
N GLU A 287 -14.46 -6.78 0.15
CA GLU A 287 -15.89 -6.47 0.22
C GLU A 287 -16.12 -5.56 1.45
N GLN A 288 -16.32 -4.26 1.22
CA GLN A 288 -16.78 -3.33 2.26
C GLN A 288 -17.88 -2.43 1.69
N PRO A 289 -18.97 -2.15 2.41
CA PRO A 289 -19.81 -0.98 2.16
C PRO A 289 -19.05 0.29 2.62
N SER A 290 -19.12 1.37 1.83
CA SER A 290 -18.47 2.63 2.19
C SER A 290 -19.21 3.30 3.35
N PRO A 291 -18.53 3.88 4.36
CA PRO A 291 -19.19 4.68 5.39
C PRO A 291 -19.80 5.99 4.85
N ALA A 292 -19.68 6.26 3.54
CA ALA A 292 -20.17 7.49 2.89
C ALA A 292 -21.59 7.38 2.30
N GLU A 293 -22.34 6.30 2.54
CA GLU A 293 -23.74 6.14 2.04
C GLU A 293 -24.81 6.22 3.14
N GLU A 294 -24.45 6.53 4.39
CA GLU A 294 -25.41 6.96 5.41
C GLU A 294 -25.47 8.49 5.49
N GLY A 295 -26.34 9.08 4.66
CA GLY A 295 -26.66 10.51 4.65
C GLY A 295 -28.00 10.78 3.99
#